data_AF-A0A2G6NV40-F1
#
_entry.id   AF-A0A2G6NV40-F1
#
_cell.length_a   1.000
_cell.length_b   1.000
_cell.length_c   1.000
_cell.angle_alpha   90.00
_cell.angle_beta   90.00
_cell.angle_gamma   90.00
#
_symmetry.space_group_name_H-M   'P 1'
#
loop_
_entity.id
_entity.type
_entity.pdbx_description
1 polymer ?
#
loop_
_entity_poly.entity_id
_entity_poly.type
_entity_poly.pdbx_seq_one_letter_code
_entity_poly.pdbx_strand_id
1 'polypeptide(L)'
;MSGLNSVMDTSLSALFASQAGMATTGHNIANANTEGYSRQNVTYAARRPDLLPYGAIGRGVEITGVRRIQDEFLLGNLRVQTARLNRM
;
A
#
# COMPACT_ATOMS: atom_id res chain seq x y z
N MET A 1 -12.23 26.98 -16.50
CA MET A 1 -12.24 25.52 -16.77
C MET A 1 -11.36 24.72 -15.80
N SER A 2 -11.09 25.21 -14.57
CA SER A 2 -10.18 24.56 -13.61
C SER A 2 -10.75 23.28 -12.96
N GLY A 3 -12.07 23.20 -12.76
CA GLY A 3 -12.70 22.04 -12.12
C GLY A 3 -12.63 20.75 -12.93
N LEU A 4 -12.74 20.82 -14.27
CA LEU A 4 -12.66 19.63 -15.14
C LEU A 4 -11.27 19.00 -15.11
N ASN A 5 -10.22 19.82 -15.16
CA ASN A 5 -8.84 19.34 -15.06
C ASN A 5 -8.60 18.64 -13.71
N SER A 6 -9.09 19.20 -12.61
CA SER A 6 -8.98 18.59 -11.27
C SER A 6 -9.66 17.22 -11.18
N VAL A 7 -10.81 17.04 -11.83
CA VAL A 7 -11.53 15.75 -11.86
C VAL A 7 -10.76 14.73 -12.71
N MET A 8 -10.21 15.14 -13.85
CA MET A 8 -9.40 14.28 -14.70
C MET A 8 -8.13 13.84 -13.98
N ASP A 9 -7.41 14.76 -13.33
CA ASP A 9 -6.19 14.45 -12.57
C ASP A 9 -6.47 13.48 -11.41
N THR A 10 -7.57 13.70 -10.69
CA THR A 10 -8.00 12.81 -9.61
C THR A 10 -8.33 11.42 -10.14
N SER A 11 -9.09 11.33 -11.23
CA SER A 11 -9.47 10.06 -11.85
C SER A 11 -8.25 9.30 -12.36
N LEU A 12 -7.32 10.00 -13.02
CA LEU A 12 -6.06 9.44 -13.50
C LEU A 12 -5.20 8.91 -12.35
N SER A 13 -5.11 9.64 -11.24
CA SER A 13 -4.40 9.17 -10.05
C SER A 13 -5.00 7.89 -9.46
N ALA A 14 -6.33 7.79 -9.44
CA ALA A 14 -7.04 6.61 -8.97
C ALA A 14 -6.83 5.39 -9.89
N LEU A 15 -6.83 5.60 -11.21
CA LEU A 15 -6.56 4.54 -12.19
C LEU A 15 -5.15 4.00 -12.04
N PHE A 16 -4.14 4.86 -11.90
CA PHE A 16 -2.76 4.42 -11.69
C PHE A 16 -2.58 3.70 -10.35
N ALA A 17 -3.18 4.21 -9.28
CA ALA A 17 -3.16 3.56 -7.96
C ALA A 17 -3.80 2.16 -8.01
N SER A 18 -4.92 2.04 -8.73
CA SER A 18 -5.62 0.76 -8.92
C SER A 18 -4.81 -0.22 -9.76
N GLN A 19 -4.17 0.26 -10.84
CA GLN A 19 -3.30 -0.56 -11.68
C GLN A 19 -2.12 -1.14 -10.90
N ALA A 20 -1.47 -0.33 -10.05
CA ALA A 20 -0.40 -0.82 -9.18
C ALA A 20 -0.89 -1.85 -8.14
N GLY A 21 -2.10 -1.64 -7.61
CA GLY A 21 -2.76 -2.60 -6.71
C GLY A 21 -3.02 -3.94 -7.39
N MET A 22 -3.53 -3.92 -8.62
CA MET A 22 -3.75 -5.12 -9.43
C MET A 22 -2.44 -5.82 -9.76
N ALA A 23 -1.39 -5.08 -10.16
CA ALA A 23 -0.08 -5.64 -10.45
C ALA A 23 0.52 -6.36 -9.21
N THR A 24 0.42 -5.72 -8.04
CA THR A 24 0.87 -6.33 -6.77
C THR A 24 0.05 -7.57 -6.42
N THR A 25 -1.26 -7.52 -6.65
CA THR A 25 -2.15 -8.67 -6.45
C THR A 25 -1.79 -9.83 -7.38
N GLY A 26 -1.54 -9.55 -8.66
CA GLY A 26 -1.08 -10.55 -9.62
C GLY A 26 0.26 -11.16 -9.21
N HIS A 27 1.21 -10.33 -8.78
CA HIS A 27 2.50 -10.78 -8.28
C HIS A 27 2.37 -11.68 -7.04
N ASN A 28 1.45 -11.34 -6.11
CA ASN A 28 1.16 -12.17 -4.95
C ASN A 28 0.56 -13.52 -5.33
N ILE A 29 -0.38 -13.55 -6.27
CA ILE A 29 -1.03 -14.78 -6.73
C ILE A 29 0.01 -15.69 -7.42
N ALA A 30 0.83 -15.12 -8.31
CA ALA A 30 1.85 -15.86 -9.04
C ALA A 30 2.89 -16.53 -8.12
N ASN A 31 3.17 -15.93 -6.95
CA ASN A 31 4.14 -16.42 -5.99
C ASN A 31 3.51 -17.05 -4.74
N ALA A 32 2.20 -17.29 -4.73
CA ALA A 32 1.48 -17.75 -3.53
C ALA A 32 1.99 -19.10 -3.01
N ASN A 33 2.50 -19.95 -3.90
CA ASN A 33 3.04 -21.28 -3.58
C ASN A 33 4.57 -21.32 -3.50
N THR A 34 5.24 -20.17 -3.63
CA THR A 34 6.70 -20.09 -3.53
C THR A 34 7.10 -20.08 -2.05
N GLU A 35 7.89 -21.07 -1.63
CA GLU A 35 8.37 -21.16 -0.25
C GLU A 35 9.14 -19.89 0.16
N GLY A 36 8.88 -19.40 1.37
CA GLY A 36 9.50 -18.17 1.88
C GLY A 36 8.99 -16.87 1.25
N TYR A 37 8.03 -16.92 0.33
CA TYR A 37 7.43 -15.72 -0.23
C TYR A 37 6.62 -14.95 0.82
N SER A 38 6.87 -13.64 0.90
CA SER A 38 6.10 -12.71 1.73
C SER A 38 5.23 -11.84 0.83
N ARG A 39 3.90 -11.91 1.06
CA ARG A 39 2.89 -11.12 0.35
C ARG A 39 3.21 -9.63 0.43
N GLN A 40 3.07 -8.93 -0.69
CA GLN A 40 3.21 -7.49 -0.78
C GLN A 40 1.85 -6.80 -0.72
N ASN A 41 1.78 -5.64 -0.08
CA ASN A 41 0.59 -4.81 0.02
C ASN A 41 0.92 -3.36 -0.33
N VAL A 42 0.18 -2.81 -1.28
CA VAL A 42 0.29 -1.39 -1.67
C VAL A 42 -0.38 -0.55 -0.59
N THR A 43 0.30 0.52 -0.17
CA THR A 43 -0.25 1.50 0.77
C THR A 43 -0.61 2.76 0.01
N TYR A 44 -1.84 3.24 0.23
CA TYR A 44 -2.39 4.41 -0.43
C TYR A 44 -2.52 5.56 0.57
N ALA A 45 -2.31 6.79 0.11
CA ALA A 45 -2.63 8.00 0.87
C ALA A 45 -3.31 9.03 -0.02
N ALA A 46 -4.14 9.86 0.60
CA ALA A 46 -4.69 11.03 -0.07
C ALA A 46 -3.56 12.05 -0.31
N ARG A 47 -3.49 12.58 -1.52
CA ARG A 47 -2.60 13.71 -1.84
C ARG A 47 -3.04 14.94 -1.05
N ARG A 48 -2.08 15.84 -0.77
CA ARG A 48 -2.39 17.11 -0.09
C ARG A 48 -3.48 17.86 -0.88
N PRO A 49 -4.59 18.25 -0.23
CA PRO A 49 -5.67 18.96 -0.90
C PRO A 49 -5.26 20.41 -1.21
N ASP A 50 -5.84 20.97 -2.27
CA ASP A 50 -5.73 22.41 -2.54
C ASP A 50 -6.71 23.16 -1.62
N LEU A 51 -6.19 24.13 -0.87
CA LEU A 51 -6.97 24.94 0.05
C LEU A 51 -7.45 26.20 -0.66
N LEU A 52 -8.76 26.38 -0.72
CA LEU A 52 -9.43 27.53 -1.33
C LEU A 52 -10.23 28.29 -0.27
N PRO A 53 -10.56 29.58 -0.51
CA PRO A 53 -11.35 30.39 0.44
C PRO A 53 -12.72 29.79 0.80
N TYR A 54 -13.25 28.89 -0.02
CA TYR A 54 -14.54 28.24 0.14
C TYR A 54 -14.44 26.75 0.52
N GLY A 55 -13.24 26.23 0.80
CA GLY A 55 -13.05 24.84 1.24
C GLY A 55 -11.81 24.15 0.65
N ALA A 56 -11.62 22.89 1.04
CA ALA A 56 -10.52 22.05 0.53
C ALA A 56 -10.99 21.19 -0.65
N ILE A 57 -10.23 21.16 -1.74
CA ILE A 57 -10.45 20.27 -2.88
C ILE A 57 -9.39 19.17 -2.87
N GLY A 58 -9.82 17.91 -2.85
CA GLY A 58 -8.93 16.77 -2.91
C GLY A 58 -8.23 16.64 -4.26
N ARG A 59 -6.95 16.23 -4.25
CA ARG A 59 -6.12 16.04 -5.47
C ARG A 59 -5.96 14.58 -5.88
N GLY A 60 -6.82 13.71 -5.35
CA GLY A 60 -6.76 12.27 -5.57
C GLY A 60 -5.80 11.54 -4.65
N VAL A 61 -5.27 10.41 -5.15
CA VAL A 61 -4.57 9.40 -4.34
C VAL A 61 -3.15 9.19 -4.84
N GLU A 62 -2.25 8.82 -3.94
CA GLU A 62 -0.91 8.39 -4.25
C GLU A 62 -0.56 7.10 -3.53
N ILE A 63 0.45 6.40 -4.05
CA ILE A 63 1.02 5.22 -3.42
C ILE A 63 2.17 5.69 -2.55
N THR A 64 2.09 5.44 -1.24
CA THR A 64 3.16 5.80 -0.30
C THR A 64 4.22 4.72 -0.17
N GLY A 65 3.90 3.50 -0.60
CA GLY A 65 4.87 2.41 -0.67
C GLY A 65 4.22 1.04 -0.82
N VAL A 66 5.08 0.03 -0.90
CA VAL A 66 4.69 -1.37 -0.90
C VAL A 66 5.31 -2.04 0.33
N ARG A 67 4.46 -2.51 1.25
CA ARG A 67 4.90 -3.18 2.47
C ARG A 67 4.75 -4.69 2.34
N ARG A 68 5.62 -5.44 3.01
CA ARG A 68 5.48 -6.89 3.12
C ARG A 68 4.56 -7.23 4.29
N ILE A 69 3.56 -8.08 4.05
CA ILE A 69 2.74 -8.66 5.09
C ILE A 69 3.51 -9.86 5.64
N GLN A 70 3.94 -9.72 6.88
CA GLN A 70 4.46 -10.81 7.70
C GLN A 70 3.49 -11.01 8.85
N ASP A 71 3.22 -12.26 9.19
CA ASP A 71 2.36 -12.57 10.34
C ASP A 71 3.09 -12.18 11.63
N GLU A 72 2.63 -11.11 12.27
CA GLU A 72 3.27 -10.53 13.45
C GLU A 72 3.21 -11.49 14.66
N PHE A 73 2.20 -12.37 14.70
CA PHE A 73 2.10 -13.43 15.69
C PHE A 73 3.16 -14.52 15.45
N LEU A 74 3.34 -14.95 14.20
CA LEU A 74 4.38 -15.91 13.83
C LEU A 74 5.78 -15.36 14.12
N LEU A 75 6.02 -14.08 13.81
CA LEU A 75 7.25 -13.35 14.15
C LEU A 75 7.48 -13.25 15.66
N GLY A 76 6.42 -12.96 16.43
CA GLY A 76 6.47 -12.92 17.89
C GLY A 76 6.91 -14.26 18.48
N ASN A 77 6.31 -15.36 18.00
CA ASN A 77 6.65 -16.71 18.43
C ASN A 77 8.08 -17.10 18.05
N LEU A 78 8.54 -16.76 16.85
CA LEU A 78 9.93 -16.98 16.43
C LEU A 78 10.92 -16.21 17.32
N ARG A 79 10.65 -14.94 17.64
CA ARG A 79 11.48 -14.13 18.55
C ARG A 79 11.53 -14.71 19.96
N VAL A 80 10.41 -15.21 20.48
CA VAL A 80 10.37 -15.85 21.81
C VAL A 80 11.15 -17.16 21.79
N GLN A 81 11.03 -17.96 20.74
CA GLN A 81 11.77 -19.22 20.60
C GLN A 81 13.28 -18.98 20.48
N THR A 82 13.72 -18.02 19.66
CA THR A 82 15.15 -17.68 19.55
C THR A 82 15.70 -17.08 20.84
N ALA A 83 14.93 -16.27 21.57
CA ALA A 83 15.32 -15.75 22.89
C ALA A 83 15.41 -16.83 23.98
N ARG A 84 14.71 -17.95 23.83
CA ARG A 84 14.84 -19.13 24.71
C ARG A 84 16.05 -19.98 24.34
N LEU A 85 16.31 -20.17 23.05
CA LEU A 85 17.48 -20.90 22.55
C LEU A 85 18.80 -20.21 22.92
N ASN A 86 18.88 -18.88 22.83
CA ASN A 86 20.06 -18.12 23.27
C ASN A 86 20.27 -18.09 24.79
N ARG A 87 19.32 -18.66 25.57
CA ARG A 87 19.39 -18.71 27.04
C ARG A 87 19.77 -20.11 27.57
N MET A 88 19.99 -21.08 26.68
CA MET A 88 20.56 -22.40 26.99
C MET A 88 22.01 -22.45 26.56
#